data_AF-A0A3M1F6A0-F1
#
_entry.id   AF-A0A3M1F6A0-F1
#
_cell.length_a   1.000
_cell.length_b   1.000
_cell.length_c   1.000
_cell.angle_alpha   90.00
_cell.angle_beta   90.00
_cell.angle_gamma   90.00
#
_symmetry.space_group_name_H-M   'P 1'
#
loop_
_entity.id
_entity.type
_entity.pdbx_description
1 polymer ?
#
loop_
_entity_poly.entity_id
_entity_poly.type
_entity_poly.pdbx_seq_one_letter_code
_entity_poly.pdbx_strand_id
1 'polypeptide(L)'
;MSPQTPVTITSTANPRIKNVVRLTTSRRHRDKRRQTVVEGAREVRRCLEAGVSPKEVYICPELVQPEDHDLVAHLAQERTPGA
;
A
#
# COMPACT_ATOMS: atom_id res chain seq x y z
N MET A 1 -12.11 -8.36 -17.64
CA MET A 1 -11.09 -8.17 -16.58
C MET A 1 -11.77 -8.35 -15.24
N SER A 2 -11.61 -9.51 -14.60
CA SER A 2 -12.40 -9.88 -13.41
C SER A 2 -12.12 -8.94 -12.23
N PRO A 3 -13.12 -8.57 -11.41
CA PRO A 3 -12.89 -7.86 -10.17
C PRO A 3 -12.06 -8.76 -9.23
N GLN A 4 -10.92 -8.27 -8.76
CA GLN A 4 -10.18 -8.90 -7.67
C GLN A 4 -10.77 -8.36 -6.37
N THR A 5 -11.40 -9.23 -5.58
CA THR A 5 -11.90 -8.90 -4.25
C THR A 5 -10.73 -8.56 -3.32
N PRO A 6 -10.84 -7.54 -2.45
CA PRO A 6 -9.82 -7.26 -1.46
C PRO A 6 -9.56 -8.51 -0.59
N VAL A 7 -8.28 -8.84 -0.41
CA VAL A 7 -7.85 -10.01 0.38
C VAL A 7 -7.57 -9.56 1.81
N THR A 8 -8.36 -10.06 2.77
CA THR A 8 -8.11 -9.85 4.19
C THR A 8 -6.89 -10.63 4.65
N ILE A 9 -5.93 -9.95 5.28
CA ILE A 9 -4.73 -10.57 5.86
C ILE A 9 -4.77 -10.43 7.37
N THR A 10 -4.81 -11.56 8.08
CA THR A 10 -4.84 -11.59 9.56
C THR A 10 -3.54 -12.12 10.19
N SER A 11 -2.64 -12.67 9.37
CA SER A 11 -1.40 -13.31 9.85
C SER A 11 -0.17 -12.48 9.51
N THR A 12 0.64 -12.17 10.53
CA THR A 12 1.97 -11.56 10.37
C THR A 12 2.96 -12.47 9.64
N ALA A 13 2.67 -13.78 9.57
CA ALA A 13 3.48 -14.73 8.82
C ALA A 13 3.28 -14.61 7.30
N ASN A 14 2.27 -13.87 6.83
CA ASN A 14 1.95 -13.69 5.42
C ASN A 14 3.16 -13.14 4.64
N PRO A 15 3.58 -13.75 3.52
CA PRO A 15 4.73 -13.30 2.73
C PRO A 15 4.67 -11.84 2.28
N ARG A 16 3.47 -11.31 2.01
CA ARG A 16 3.25 -9.90 1.63
C ARG A 16 3.59 -8.96 2.78
N ILE A 17 3.09 -9.26 3.99
CA ILE A 17 3.40 -8.49 5.20
C ILE A 17 4.89 -8.57 5.53
N LYS A 18 5.50 -9.76 5.47
CA LYS A 18 6.97 -9.91 5.64
C LYS A 18 7.75 -9.08 4.63
N ASN A 19 7.26 -8.94 3.40
CA ASN A 19 7.89 -8.11 2.38
C ASN A 19 7.82 -6.61 2.74
N VAL A 20 6.67 -6.12 3.21
CA VAL A 20 6.51 -4.73 3.69
C VAL A 20 7.50 -4.45 4.82
N VAL A 21 7.55 -5.30 5.85
CA VAL A 21 8.50 -5.16 6.97
C VAL A 21 9.95 -5.11 6.49
N ARG A 22 10.33 -5.93 5.51
CA ARG A 22 11.68 -5.92 4.92
C ARG A 22 11.98 -4.66 4.13
N LEU A 23 10.99 -4.11 3.41
CA LEU A 23 11.16 -2.83 2.70
C LEU A 23 11.39 -1.68 3.69
N THR A 24 10.71 -1.68 4.84
CA THR A 24 10.92 -0.67 5.89
C THR A 24 12.30 -0.80 6.54
N THR A 25 12.69 -2.02 6.91
CA THR A 25 13.89 -2.27 7.74
C THR A 25 15.20 -2.44 6.97
N SER A 26 15.17 -2.88 5.71
CA SER A 26 16.38 -3.25 4.97
C SER A 26 16.61 -2.36 3.74
N ARG A 27 17.65 -1.52 3.79
CA ARG A 27 18.10 -0.73 2.64
C ARG A 27 18.41 -1.60 1.42
N ARG A 28 19.16 -2.69 1.60
CA ARG A 28 19.51 -3.63 0.52
C ARG A 28 18.26 -4.21 -0.16
N HIS A 29 17.22 -4.50 0.60
CA HIS A 29 15.95 -5.00 0.05
C HIS A 29 15.23 -3.93 -0.76
N ARG A 30 15.18 -2.67 -0.28
CA ARG A 30 14.67 -1.53 -1.05
C ARG A 30 15.42 -1.32 -2.35
N ASP A 31 16.75 -1.31 -2.31
CA ASP A 31 17.60 -1.10 -3.49
C ASP A 31 17.37 -2.20 -4.53
N LYS A 32 17.31 -3.47 -4.10
CA LYS A 32 17.03 -4.62 -4.97
C LYS A 32 15.63 -4.55 -5.59
N ARG A 33 14.62 -4.17 -4.81
CA ARG A 33 13.21 -4.12 -5.26
C ARG A 33 12.85 -2.84 -5.99
N ARG A 34 13.66 -1.78 -5.84
CA ARG A 34 13.35 -0.40 -6.24
C ARG A 34 11.97 0.02 -5.74
N GLN A 35 11.70 -0.30 -4.47
CA GLN A 35 10.44 -0.04 -3.79
C GLN A 35 10.75 0.55 -2.42
N THR A 36 9.90 1.45 -1.95
CA THR A 36 9.87 1.92 -0.57
C THR A 36 8.44 1.83 -0.05
N VAL A 37 8.30 1.81 1.28
CA VAL A 37 7.00 1.91 1.95
C VAL A 37 6.70 3.39 2.22
N VAL A 38 5.44 3.76 2.03
CA VAL A 38 4.89 5.07 2.40
C VAL A 38 3.73 4.77 3.36
N GLU A 39 3.74 5.40 4.53
CA GLU A 39 2.77 5.14 5.60
C GLU A 39 2.17 6.46 6.08
N GLY A 40 0.89 6.43 6.45
CA GLY A 40 0.13 7.62 6.86
C GLY A 40 -0.59 8.31 5.71
N ALA A 41 -1.81 8.76 5.94
CA ALA A 41 -2.65 9.33 4.90
C ALA A 41 -2.06 10.62 4.28
N ARG A 42 -1.43 11.47 5.09
CA ARG A 42 -0.78 12.70 4.62
C ARG A 42 0.37 12.41 3.64
N GLU A 43 1.24 11.48 3.99
CA GLU A 43 2.34 11.04 3.13
C GLU A 43 1.83 10.37 1.86
N VAL A 44 0.83 9.50 1.97
CA VAL A 44 0.24 8.81 0.82
C VAL A 44 -0.38 9.82 -0.17
N ARG A 45 -1.15 10.80 0.32
CA ARG A 45 -1.70 11.88 -0.53
C ARG A 45 -0.59 12.63 -1.28
N ARG A 46 0.47 13.03 -0.58
CA ARG A 46 1.62 13.71 -1.22
C ARG A 46 2.29 12.86 -2.29
N CYS A 47 2.42 11.55 -2.07
CA CYS A 47 2.96 10.65 -3.09
C CYS A 47 2.07 10.58 -4.32
N LEU A 48 0.75 10.47 -4.14
CA LEU A 48 -0.21 10.47 -5.25
C LEU A 48 -0.20 11.81 -6.01
N GLU A 49 -0.21 12.94 -5.29
CA GLU A 49 -0.10 14.29 -5.87
C GLU A 49 1.19 14.48 -6.68
N ALA A 50 2.29 13.83 -6.26
CA ALA A 50 3.54 13.80 -7.01
C ALA A 50 3.54 12.84 -8.22
N GLY A 51 2.42 12.19 -8.52
CA GLY A 51 2.26 11.26 -9.63
C GLY A 51 2.84 9.87 -9.37
N VAL A 52 3.09 9.50 -8.11
CA VAL A 52 3.61 8.16 -7.76
C VAL A 52 2.45 7.16 -7.67
N SER A 53 2.44 6.15 -8.54
CA SER A 53 1.48 5.04 -8.47
C SER A 53 1.96 3.95 -7.49
N PRO A 54 1.23 3.65 -6.40
CA PRO A 54 1.59 2.59 -5.47
C PRO A 54 1.52 1.21 -6.13
N LYS A 55 2.51 0.33 -5.91
CA LYS A 55 2.47 -1.04 -6.45
C LYS A 55 1.47 -1.95 -5.73
N GLU A 56 1.33 -1.77 -4.42
CA GLU A 56 0.39 -2.49 -3.56
C GLU A 56 -0.06 -1.54 -2.45
N VAL A 57 -1.30 -1.67 -1.99
CA VAL A 57 -1.88 -0.86 -0.92
C VAL A 57 -2.36 -1.79 0.20
N TYR A 58 -2.09 -1.41 1.44
CA TYR A 58 -2.51 -2.11 2.64
C TYR A 58 -3.37 -1.15 3.46
N ILE A 59 -4.59 -1.56 3.78
CA ILE A 59 -5.56 -0.76 4.53
C ILE A 59 -5.96 -1.55 5.78
N CYS A 60 -5.95 -0.88 6.93
CA CYS A 60 -6.54 -1.36 8.17
C CYS A 60 -7.79 -0.52 8.42
N PRO A 61 -9.00 -0.99 8.05
CA PRO A 61 -10.23 -0.19 8.11
C PRO A 61 -10.49 0.40 9.51
N GLU A 62 -10.07 -0.31 10.56
CA GLU A 62 -10.25 0.07 11.96
C GLU A 62 -9.38 1.27 12.37
N LEU A 63 -8.34 1.58 11.60
CA LEU A 63 -7.42 2.70 11.85
C LEU A 63 -7.63 3.87 10.88
N VAL A 64 -8.53 3.74 9.89
CA VAL A 64 -8.84 4.81 8.95
C VAL A 64 -9.67 5.87 9.66
N GLN A 65 -9.20 7.12 9.62
CA GLN A 65 -9.96 8.25 10.13
C GLN A 65 -11.07 8.65 9.14
N PRO A 66 -12.19 9.22 9.62
CA PRO A 66 -13.29 9.62 8.75
C PRO A 66 -12.88 10.53 7.58
N GLU A 67 -11.95 11.45 7.82
CA GLU A 67 -11.39 12.37 6.84
C GLU A 67 -10.55 11.71 5.74
N ASP A 68 -10.18 10.43 5.89
CA ASP A 68 -9.36 9.68 4.94
C ASP A 68 -10.13 8.63 4.14
N HIS A 69 -11.45 8.55 4.30
CA HIS A 69 -12.28 7.62 3.53
C HIS A 69 -12.25 7.87 2.02
N ASP A 70 -12.16 9.14 1.60
CA ASP A 70 -12.03 9.53 0.20
C ASP A 70 -10.73 9.00 -0.42
N LEU A 71 -9.62 9.09 0.32
CA LEU A 71 -8.32 8.56 -0.08
C LEU A 71 -8.37 7.04 -0.23
N VAL A 72 -8.98 6.35 0.74
CA VAL A 72 -9.15 4.89 0.69
C VAL A 72 -10.01 4.48 -0.51
N ALA A 73 -11.11 5.21 -0.78
CA ALA A 73 -11.96 4.95 -1.93
C ALA A 73 -11.21 5.18 -3.25
N HIS A 74 -10.42 6.25 -3.35
CA HIS A 74 -9.58 6.53 -4.51
C HIS A 74 -8.54 5.42 -4.75
N LEU A 75 -7.81 5.01 -3.70
CA LEU A 75 -6.83 3.90 -3.79
C LEU A 75 -7.46 2.55 -4.14
N ALA A 76 -8.72 2.32 -3.78
CA ALA A 76 -9.45 1.12 -4.16
C ALA A 76 -9.90 1.14 -5.65
N GLN A 77 -10.06 2.33 -6.23
CA GLN A 77 -10.41 2.55 -7.63
C GLN A 77 -9.18 2.56 -8.55
N GLU A 78 -8.07 3.13 -8.07
CA GLU A 78 -6.74 3.13 -8.70
C GLU A 78 -6.19 1.70 -8.75
N ARG A 79 -6.62 0.94 -9.76
CA ARG A 79 -6.05 -0.38 -10.05
C ARG A 79 -4.62 -0.19 -10.53
N THR A 80 -3.63 -0.46 -9.70
CA THR A 80 -2.26 -0.62 -10.20
C THR A 80 -2.15 -1.98 -10.87
N PRO A 81 -1.95 -2.06 -12.21
CA PRO A 81 -1.61 -3.32 -12.83
C PRO A 81 -0.26 -3.76 -12.27
N GLY A 82 -0.18 -4.99 -11.76
CA GLY A 82 1.10 -5.63 -11.51
C GLY A 82 1.83 -5.77 -12.84
N ALA A 83 2.74 -4.84 -13.11
CA ALA A 83 3.77 -4.94 -14.14
C ALA A 83 4.94 -5.78 -13.63
#